data_AF-A0A1M6WCK0-F1
#
_entry.id   AF-A0A1M6WCK0-F1
#
_cell.length_a   1.000
_cell.length_b   1.000
_cell.length_c   1.000
_cell.angle_alpha   90.00
_cell.angle_beta   90.00
_cell.angle_gamma   90.00
#
_symmetry.space_group_name_H-M   'P 1'
#
loop_
_entity.id
_entity.type
_entity.pdbx_description
1 polymer ?
#
loop_
_entity_poly.entity_id
_entity_poly.type
_entity_poly.pdbx_seq_one_letter_code
_entity_poly.pdbx_strand_id
1 'polypeptide(L)'
;MALLSITLFSCAKEPQVKHASHMDSSGENIKNVQVVNEEDPICHMKTAGSLKDTAVYKAKVYGFCSSYCKDEFKKNPENYAQK
;
A
#
# COMPACT_ATOMS: atom_id res chain seq x y z
N MET A 1 19.06 42.89 -44.46
CA MET A 1 19.84 41.65 -44.67
C MET A 1 20.08 41.01 -43.31
N ALA A 2 19.66 39.73 -43.21
CA ALA A 2 19.89 38.76 -42.11
C ALA A 2 19.43 39.21 -40.70
N LEU A 3 18.29 38.74 -40.17
CA LEU A 3 18.10 37.42 -39.53
C LEU A 3 19.32 36.98 -38.70
N LEU A 4 19.13 36.85 -37.38
CA LEU A 4 19.31 35.58 -36.67
C LEU A 4 18.78 35.69 -35.22
N SER A 5 17.64 35.05 -35.01
CA SER A 5 17.19 34.54 -33.72
C SER A 5 18.26 33.67 -33.09
N ILE A 6 18.55 33.86 -31.81
CA ILE A 6 19.08 32.81 -30.94
C ILE A 6 18.29 32.86 -29.64
N THR A 7 17.17 32.13 -29.66
CA THR A 7 16.63 31.50 -28.45
C THR A 7 17.62 30.44 -27.96
N LEU A 8 17.45 30.02 -26.70
CA LEU A 8 18.15 28.94 -25.96
C LEU A 8 19.19 29.45 -24.95
N PHE A 9 18.73 30.03 -23.85
CA PHE A 9 19.43 29.87 -22.57
C PHE A 9 18.69 28.86 -21.71
N SER A 10 19.34 27.70 -21.62
CA SER A 10 18.98 26.50 -20.88
C SER A 10 18.45 26.76 -19.47
N CYS A 11 17.29 26.17 -19.17
CA CYS A 11 16.83 25.90 -17.81
C CYS A 11 17.92 25.17 -17.02
N ALA A 12 18.54 25.85 -16.06
CA ALA A 12 19.40 25.25 -15.06
C ALA A 12 18.55 24.80 -13.86
N LYS A 13 18.19 23.51 -13.89
CA LYS A 13 17.99 22.61 -12.74
C LYS A 13 17.27 23.19 -11.53
N GLU A 14 15.94 23.09 -11.55
CA GLU A 14 15.14 22.98 -10.32
C GLU A 14 15.59 21.72 -9.54
N PRO A 15 15.82 21.81 -8.21
CA PRO A 15 15.99 20.63 -7.39
C PRO A 15 14.64 19.92 -7.28
N GLN A 16 14.52 18.80 -7.99
CA GLN A 16 13.46 17.82 -7.78
C GLN A 16 13.62 17.19 -6.40
N VAL A 17 13.20 17.88 -5.34
CA VAL A 17 12.79 17.23 -4.09
C VAL A 17 11.42 16.64 -4.33
N LYS A 18 11.43 15.43 -4.90
CA LYS A 18 10.29 14.54 -5.03
C LYS A 18 9.83 14.24 -3.60
N HIS A 19 8.83 14.99 -3.14
CA HIS A 19 8.11 14.62 -1.94
C HIS A 19 7.62 13.19 -2.12
N ALA A 20 7.84 12.45 -1.04
CA ALA A 20 7.56 11.05 -0.87
C ALA A 20 6.17 10.63 -1.35
N SER A 21 6.11 9.34 -1.64
CA SER A 21 4.89 8.52 -1.69
C SER A 21 3.85 8.94 -2.73
N HIS A 22 4.14 8.63 -3.98
CA HIS A 22 3.16 7.84 -4.73
C HIS A 22 3.11 6.46 -4.06
N MET A 23 2.41 6.35 -2.92
CA MET A 23 2.04 5.05 -2.39
C MET A 23 0.88 4.63 -3.27
N ASP A 24 1.23 3.82 -4.26
CA ASP A 24 0.37 3.24 -5.27
C ASP A 24 -0.96 2.81 -4.63
N SER A 25 -1.98 3.67 -4.75
CA SER A 25 -3.37 3.31 -4.55
C SER A 25 -3.85 2.58 -5.81
N SER A 26 -3.10 1.59 -6.29
CA SER A 26 -3.76 0.45 -6.90
C SER A 26 -4.44 -0.27 -5.76
N GLY A 27 -5.69 0.10 -5.52
CA GLY A 27 -6.67 -0.84 -5.00
C GLY A 27 -6.82 -1.98 -5.99
N GLU A 28 -5.78 -2.80 -6.15
CA GLU A 28 -5.90 -4.10 -6.75
C GLU A 28 -6.80 -4.85 -5.80
N ASN A 29 -8.04 -5.04 -6.23
CA ASN A 29 -9.04 -5.78 -5.48
C ASN A 29 -8.47 -7.19 -5.32
N ILE A 30 -7.92 -7.49 -4.14
CA ILE A 30 -7.28 -8.76 -3.81
C ILE A 30 -8.39 -9.78 -3.57
N LYS A 31 -9.14 -10.11 -4.61
CA LYS A 31 -10.29 -11.03 -4.56
C LYS A 31 -9.85 -12.50 -4.42
N ASN A 32 -8.57 -12.80 -4.69
CA ASN A 32 -8.07 -14.16 -4.84
C ASN A 32 -6.91 -14.53 -3.89
N VAL A 33 -6.62 -13.74 -2.86
CA VAL A 33 -5.62 -14.17 -1.86
C VAL A 33 -6.28 -15.10 -0.86
N GLN A 34 -5.74 -16.31 -0.76
CA GLN A 34 -6.08 -17.27 0.28
C GLN A 34 -5.48 -16.79 1.60
N VAL A 35 -6.35 -16.27 2.46
CA VAL A 35 -6.01 -15.90 3.83
C VAL A 35 -6.55 -16.95 4.79
N VAL A 36 -5.87 -17.16 5.91
CA VAL A 36 -6.30 -18.12 6.92
C VAL A 36 -7.45 -17.60 7.78
N ASN A 37 -7.73 -16.29 7.73
CA ASN A 37 -8.80 -15.65 8.48
C ASN A 37 -9.98 -15.26 7.57
N GLU A 38 -11.17 -15.73 7.91
CA GLU A 38 -12.42 -15.36 7.24
C GLU A 38 -12.90 -13.95 7.62
N GLU A 39 -12.41 -13.45 8.76
CA GLU A 39 -12.75 -12.14 9.33
C GLU A 39 -11.49 -11.46 9.84
N ASP A 40 -11.43 -10.14 9.68
CA ASP A 40 -10.31 -9.31 10.13
C ASP A 40 -10.26 -9.33 11.67
N PRO A 41 -9.15 -9.76 12.30
CA PRO A 41 -9.08 -9.90 13.75
C PRO A 41 -9.08 -8.55 14.49
N ILE A 42 -8.93 -7.42 13.80
CA ILE A 42 -8.95 -6.07 14.40
C ILE A 42 -10.36 -5.49 14.42
N CYS A 43 -11.06 -5.54 13.28
CA CYS A 43 -12.35 -4.88 13.11
C CYS A 43 -13.54 -5.85 12.98
N HIS A 44 -13.30 -7.16 12.94
CA HIS A 44 -14.30 -8.21 12.74
C HIS A 44 -15.11 -8.07 11.44
N MET A 45 -14.58 -7.35 10.45
CA MET A 45 -15.18 -7.30 9.12
C MET A 45 -14.79 -8.54 8.31
N LYS A 46 -15.69 -9.00 7.45
CA LYS A 46 -15.41 -10.11 6.53
C LYS A 46 -14.24 -9.78 5.62
N THR A 47 -13.22 -10.63 5.63
CA THR A 47 -12.09 -10.50 4.71
C THR A 47 -12.47 -10.88 3.29
N ALA A 48 -13.45 -11.78 3.12
CA ALA A 48 -13.95 -12.23 1.82
C ALA A 48 -14.40 -11.03 0.93
N GLY A 49 -13.54 -10.64 -0.01
CA GLY A 49 -13.78 -9.55 -0.97
C GLY A 49 -13.38 -8.14 -0.50
N SER A 50 -13.06 -7.97 0.78
CA SER A 50 -12.77 -6.67 1.41
C SER A 50 -11.28 -6.44 1.68
N LEU A 51 -10.41 -7.37 1.26
CA LEU A 51 -8.98 -7.28 1.53
C LEU A 51 -8.36 -6.07 0.84
N LYS A 52 -7.79 -5.19 1.66
CA LYS A 52 -6.92 -4.10 1.21
C LYS A 52 -5.46 -4.42 1.42
N ASP A 53 -5.15 -5.23 2.43
CA ASP A 53 -3.78 -5.52 2.81
C ASP A 53 -3.68 -6.93 3.40
N THR A 54 -2.47 -7.50 3.40
CA THR A 54 -2.21 -8.84 3.96
C THR A 54 -0.88 -8.86 4.70
N ALA A 55 -0.74 -9.74 5.69
CA ALA A 55 0.54 -9.97 6.38
C ALA A 55 0.78 -11.46 6.59
N VAL A 56 2.04 -11.86 6.47
CA VAL A 56 2.46 -13.22 6.74
C VAL A 56 2.91 -13.32 8.20
N TYR A 57 2.28 -14.23 8.96
CA TYR A 57 2.64 -14.51 10.34
C TYR A 57 2.62 -16.01 10.61
N LYS A 58 3.71 -16.57 11.16
CA LYS A 58 3.87 -18.02 11.39
C LYS A 58 3.57 -18.88 10.15
N ALA A 59 4.07 -18.46 8.99
CA ALA A 59 3.82 -19.09 7.68
C ALA A 59 2.34 -19.14 7.24
N LYS A 60 1.45 -18.42 7.93
CA LYS A 60 0.05 -18.21 7.56
C LYS A 60 -0.12 -16.79 6.99
N VAL A 61 -0.94 -16.65 5.95
CA VAL A 61 -1.28 -15.33 5.37
C VAL A 61 -2.56 -14.83 6.02
N TYR A 62 -2.50 -13.67 6.68
CA TYR A 62 -3.64 -13.00 7.28
C TYR A 62 -4.07 -11.82 6.42
N GLY A 63 -5.37 -11.68 6.24
CA GLY A 63 -5.99 -10.61 5.48
C GLY A 63 -6.58 -9.53 6.36
N PHE A 64 -6.42 -8.28 5.90
CA PHE A 64 -6.87 -7.09 6.59
C PHE A 64 -7.71 -6.21 5.65
N CYS A 65 -8.76 -5.63 6.22
CA CYS A 65 -9.63 -4.71 5.50
C CYS A 65 -8.96 -3.35 5.23
N SER A 66 -7.85 -3.06 5.91
CA SER A 66 -7.10 -1.80 5.82
C SER A 66 -5.66 -1.98 6.26
N SER A 67 -4.79 -1.05 5.85
CA SER A 67 -3.40 -0.97 6.34
C SER A 67 -3.35 -0.76 7.85
N TYR A 68 -4.30 -0.01 8.41
CA TYR A 68 -4.42 0.18 9.86
C TYR A 68 -4.61 -1.14 10.61
N CYS A 69 -5.49 -2.03 10.11
CA CYS A 69 -5.70 -3.34 10.72
C CYS A 69 -4.45 -4.22 10.63
N LYS A 70 -3.70 -4.14 9.51
CA LYS A 70 -2.40 -4.81 9.40
C LYS A 70 -1.40 -4.30 10.45
N ASP A 71 -1.34 -3.00 10.67
CA ASP A 71 -0.37 -2.41 11.60
C ASP A 71 -0.72 -2.74 13.06
N GLU A 72 -2.00 -2.70 13.43
CA GLU A 72 -2.46 -3.19 14.74
C GLU A 72 -2.17 -4.68 14.93
N PHE A 73 -2.38 -5.49 13.90
CA PHE A 73 -2.02 -6.91 13.93
C PHE A 73 -0.51 -7.09 14.14
N LYS A 74 0.34 -6.31 13.46
CA LYS A 74 1.80 -6.39 13.65
C LYS A 74 2.27 -5.99 15.05
N LYS A 75 1.53 -5.12 15.75
CA LYS A 75 1.83 -4.74 17.14
C LYS A 75 1.58 -5.90 18.10
N ASN A 76 0.48 -6.63 17.92
CA ASN A 76 0.10 -7.72 18.82
C ASN A 76 -0.35 -8.98 18.06
N PRO A 77 0.49 -9.57 17.20
CA PRO A 77 0.05 -10.64 16.32
C PRO A 77 -0.30 -11.90 17.10
N GLU A 78 0.28 -12.12 18.27
CA GLU A 78 -0.03 -13.26 19.13
C GLU A 78 -1.47 -13.26 19.65
N ASN A 79 -2.02 -12.09 19.98
CA ASN A 79 -3.40 -11.96 20.46
C ASN A 79 -4.42 -12.14 19.32
N TYR A 80 -4.05 -11.74 18.11
CA TYR A 80 -4.94 -11.74 16.95
C TYR A 80 -4.82 -13.01 16.09
N ALA A 81 -3.69 -13.72 16.15
CA ALA A 81 -3.43 -14.94 15.41
C ALA A 81 -3.91 -16.22 16.13
N GLN A 82 -4.70 -16.11 17.20
CA GLN A 82 -5.13 -17.24 18.05
C GLN A 82 -6.18 -18.17 17.41
N LYS A 83 -6.21 -18.34 16.08
CA LYS A 83 -7.12 -19.28 15.42
C LYS A 83 -6.40 -20.35 14.59
#